data_AF-A0A7J9LZG9-F1
#
_entry.id   AF-A0A7J9LZG9-F1
#
_cell.length_a   1.000
_cell.length_b   1.000
_cell.length_c   1.000
_cell.angle_alpha   90.00
_cell.angle_beta   90.00
_cell.angle_gamma   90.00
#
_symmetry.space_group_name_H-M   'P 1'
#
loop_
_entity.id
_entity.type
_entity.pdbx_description
1 polymer ?
#
loop_
_entity_poly.entity_id
_entity_poly.type
_entity_poly.pdbx_seq_one_letter_code
_entity_poly.pdbx_strand_id
1 'polypeptide(L)'
;MEIDPKPDSENAALVLVKQGAEARVFESVFAGKRSIIKERFSKKYRHPALDSKLTLKRLNAEARCMTKARRLGVLTPVLYAVDPVIHTLTFEYVEGPSVKDVFLGIGSTGVFQERLTDIATQIGDAIGKLHDGGLVHGDLTTSNMLIRNGTNKLVLIDFGLSFTSTLPEDKAVDLYVLERALISMHSSCGNVMDLILAAYKKSSKQWSSTLNKLAQGTAVSCDKGAASEQWLDEPPFEKSVKDFDLMQWKKGVKDLGRVVRLKPEIVKRGSSWFSFNLAAIGIYVCVSANNGENVLGRKLFWT
;
A
#
# COMPACT_ATOMS: atom_id res chain seq x y z
N MET A 1 -47.53 18.69 33.91
CA MET A 1 -46.41 17.76 33.64
C MET A 1 -45.82 18.19 32.32
N GLU A 2 -44.87 19.12 32.38
CA GLU A 2 -44.05 19.47 31.22
C GLU A 2 -43.08 18.32 31.01
N ILE A 3 -43.11 17.75 29.82
CA ILE A 3 -42.18 16.70 29.39
C ILE A 3 -40.94 17.46 28.93
N ASP A 4 -39.92 17.46 29.79
CA ASP A 4 -38.60 18.00 29.48
C ASP A 4 -38.03 17.23 28.27
N PRO A 5 -37.66 17.90 27.16
CA PRO A 5 -37.03 17.21 26.04
C PRO A 5 -35.67 16.69 26.50
N LYS A 6 -35.48 15.37 26.41
CA LYS A 6 -34.16 14.75 26.57
C LYS A 6 -33.17 15.49 25.66
N PRO A 7 -31.97 15.86 26.16
CA PRO A 7 -30.97 16.48 25.31
C PRO A 7 -30.67 15.54 24.15
N ASP A 8 -30.86 16.04 22.93
CA ASP A 8 -30.47 15.37 21.71
C ASP A 8 -29.01 14.93 21.82
N SER A 9 -28.75 13.71 21.36
CA SER A 9 -27.43 13.06 21.38
C SER A 9 -26.48 13.68 20.36
N GLU A 10 -26.28 14.99 20.40
CA GLU A 10 -25.51 15.75 19.42
C GLU A 10 -24.18 16.23 20.01
N ASN A 11 -23.10 15.87 19.30
CA ASN A 11 -21.69 16.15 19.56
C ASN A 11 -20.99 15.28 20.62
N ALA A 12 -20.91 13.98 20.35
CA ALA A 12 -19.67 13.27 20.72
C ALA A 12 -18.51 13.99 20.01
N ALA A 13 -17.61 14.61 20.79
CA ALA A 13 -16.48 15.36 20.24
C ALA A 13 -15.64 14.45 19.33
N LEU A 14 -15.68 14.72 18.03
CA LEU A 14 -14.85 14.02 17.04
C LEU A 14 -13.42 14.54 17.19
N VAL A 15 -12.51 13.67 17.62
CA VAL A 15 -11.09 14.01 17.72
C VAL A 15 -10.39 13.49 16.47
N LEU A 16 -9.82 14.38 15.65
CA LEU A 16 -9.04 13.97 14.48
C LEU A 16 -7.78 13.23 14.93
N VAL A 17 -7.70 11.94 14.60
CA VAL A 17 -6.54 11.10 14.89
C VAL A 17 -5.52 11.21 13.78
N LYS A 18 -5.98 11.10 12.52
CA LYS A 18 -5.10 11.10 11.35
C LYS A 18 -5.84 11.59 10.11
N GLN A 19 -5.14 12.33 9.26
CA GLN A 19 -5.60 12.69 7.93
C GLN A 19 -4.68 12.09 6.87
N GLY A 20 -5.21 11.23 6.03
CA GLY A 20 -4.53 10.67 4.87
C GLY A 20 -4.92 11.35 3.56
N ALA A 21 -4.36 10.86 2.46
CA ALA A 21 -4.71 11.35 1.13
C ALA A 21 -6.15 11.02 0.73
N GLU A 22 -6.74 9.94 1.24
CA GLU A 22 -8.08 9.49 0.82
C GLU A 22 -9.16 9.54 1.91
N ALA A 23 -8.77 9.67 3.18
CA ALA A 23 -9.70 9.63 4.30
C ALA A 23 -9.19 10.41 5.51
N ARG A 24 -10.12 10.84 6.35
CA ARG A 24 -9.87 11.31 7.71
C ARG A 24 -10.32 10.27 8.71
N VAL A 25 -9.56 10.10 9.77
CA VAL A 25 -9.83 9.14 10.84
C VAL A 25 -10.06 9.93 12.12
N PHE A 26 -11.24 9.76 12.70
CA PHE A 26 -11.65 10.42 13.92
C PHE A 26 -11.87 9.38 15.03
N GLU A 27 -11.50 9.72 16.26
CA GLU A 27 -11.98 9.02 17.44
C GLU A 27 -13.33 9.60 17.85
N SER A 28 -14.25 8.72 18.25
CA SER A 28 -15.61 9.07 18.64
C SER A 28 -16.18 8.04 19.63
N VAL A 29 -17.40 8.26 20.09
CA VAL A 29 -18.18 7.31 20.88
C VAL A 29 -19.41 6.87 20.07
N PHE A 30 -19.54 5.57 19.83
CA PHE A 30 -20.69 4.98 19.17
C PHE A 30 -21.43 4.07 20.14
N ALA A 31 -22.71 4.37 20.41
CA ALA A 31 -23.55 3.62 21.36
C ALA A 31 -22.84 3.36 22.73
N GLY A 32 -22.20 4.40 23.28
CA GLY A 32 -21.49 4.34 24.56
C GLY A 32 -20.13 3.62 24.53
N LYS A 33 -19.62 3.21 23.36
CA LYS A 33 -18.32 2.56 23.19
C LYS A 33 -17.37 3.44 22.40
N ARG A 34 -16.08 3.46 22.79
CA ARG A 34 -15.02 4.10 21.99
C ARG A 34 -14.98 3.48 20.59
N SER A 35 -14.86 4.34 19.58
CA SER A 35 -14.97 3.98 18.18
C SER A 35 -14.05 4.83 17.31
N ILE A 36 -13.78 4.32 16.11
CA ILE A 36 -13.07 5.03 15.06
C ILE A 36 -14.02 5.29 13.90
N ILE A 37 -14.13 6.54 13.46
CA ILE A 37 -14.88 6.94 12.27
C ILE A 37 -13.88 7.24 11.16
N LYS A 38 -13.97 6.51 10.05
CA LYS A 38 -13.21 6.77 8.83
C LYS A 38 -14.10 7.46 7.82
N GLU A 39 -13.87 8.74 7.60
CA GLU A 39 -14.57 9.59 6.63
C GLU A 39 -13.80 9.63 5.31
N ARG A 40 -14.44 9.26 4.20
CA ARG A 40 -13.89 9.46 2.86
C ARG A 40 -14.37 10.79 2.29
N PHE A 41 -13.48 11.78 2.24
CA PHE A 41 -13.82 13.11 1.75
C PHE A 41 -13.79 13.21 0.22
N SER A 42 -14.67 14.06 -0.32
CA SER A 42 -14.76 14.32 -1.75
C SER A 42 -13.49 14.96 -2.32
N LYS A 43 -13.11 14.55 -3.53
CA LYS A 43 -12.00 15.15 -4.26
C LYS A 43 -12.52 16.17 -5.27
N LYS A 44 -12.30 17.45 -4.99
CA LYS A 44 -12.77 18.59 -5.82
C LYS A 44 -12.33 18.56 -7.29
N TYR A 45 -11.27 17.83 -7.61
CA TYR A 45 -10.79 17.68 -8.99
C TYR A 45 -11.58 16.65 -9.82
N ARG A 46 -12.46 15.85 -9.20
CA ARG A 46 -13.30 14.85 -9.88
C ARG A 46 -14.68 15.42 -10.14
N HIS A 47 -15.30 14.98 -11.23
CA HIS A 47 -16.71 15.31 -11.51
C HIS A 47 -17.62 14.80 -10.37
N PRO A 48 -18.52 15.60 -9.78
CA PRO A 48 -19.27 15.24 -8.56
C PRO A 48 -20.01 13.90 -8.62
N ALA A 49 -20.67 13.61 -9.75
CA ALA A 49 -21.38 12.35 -9.94
C ALA A 49 -20.44 11.13 -10.00
N LEU A 50 -19.25 11.28 -10.59
CA LEU A 50 -18.24 10.20 -10.66
C LEU A 50 -17.57 10.00 -9.31
N ASP A 51 -17.27 11.10 -8.59
CA ASP A 51 -16.69 11.04 -7.25
C ASP A 51 -17.64 10.34 -6.28
N SER A 52 -18.92 10.73 -6.25
CA SER A 52 -19.93 10.10 -5.40
C SER A 52 -20.04 8.59 -5.66
N LYS A 53 -20.09 8.20 -6.94
CA LYS A 53 -20.14 6.78 -7.34
C LYS A 53 -18.88 6.02 -6.94
N LEU A 54 -17.70 6.62 -7.12
CA LEU A 54 -16.42 6.02 -6.77
C LEU A 54 -16.26 5.87 -5.25
N THR A 55 -16.59 6.90 -4.49
CA THR A 55 -16.53 6.92 -3.03
C THR A 55 -17.46 5.88 -2.44
N LEU A 56 -18.72 5.80 -2.92
CA LEU A 56 -19.67 4.78 -2.50
C LEU A 56 -19.17 3.36 -2.83
N LYS A 57 -18.61 3.15 -4.04
CA LYS A 57 -18.04 1.85 -4.42
C LYS A 57 -16.89 1.44 -3.49
N ARG A 58 -16.01 2.38 -3.14
CA ARG A 58 -14.87 2.15 -2.24
C ARG A 58 -15.32 1.88 -0.80
N LEU A 59 -16.26 2.67 -0.29
CA LEU A 59 -16.89 2.49 1.03
C LEU A 59 -17.48 1.07 1.17
N ASN A 60 -18.28 0.66 0.18
CA ASN A 60 -18.88 -0.68 0.15
C ASN A 60 -17.83 -1.80 -0.04
N ALA A 61 -16.76 -1.55 -0.79
CA ALA A 61 -15.69 -2.53 -0.96
C ALA A 61 -14.94 -2.76 0.36
N GLU A 62 -14.60 -1.70 1.08
CA GLU A 62 -13.89 -1.75 2.36
C GLU A 62 -14.71 -2.47 3.44
N ALA A 63 -16.00 -2.09 3.61
CA ALA A 63 -16.90 -2.75 4.55
C ALA A 63 -17.05 -4.27 4.28
N ARG A 64 -17.20 -4.64 3.00
CA ARG A 64 -17.31 -6.05 2.58
C ARG A 64 -16.01 -6.82 2.80
N CYS A 65 -14.86 -6.24 2.44
CA CYS A 65 -13.56 -6.89 2.61
C CYS A 65 -13.24 -7.12 4.09
N MET A 66 -13.49 -6.14 4.95
CA MET A 66 -13.26 -6.29 6.39
C MET A 66 -14.16 -7.35 7.02
N THR A 67 -15.44 -7.38 6.61
CA THR A 67 -16.39 -8.42 7.06
C THR A 67 -15.96 -9.81 6.56
N LYS A 68 -15.48 -9.92 5.33
CA LYS A 68 -14.95 -11.17 4.75
C LYS A 68 -13.71 -11.63 5.52
N ALA A 69 -12.74 -10.76 5.78
CA ALA A 69 -11.55 -11.07 6.57
C ALA A 69 -11.93 -11.66 7.95
N ARG A 70 -12.91 -11.04 8.62
CA ARG A 70 -13.40 -11.54 9.91
C ARG A 70 -13.97 -12.95 9.83
N ARG A 71 -14.75 -13.25 8.77
CA ARG A 71 -15.30 -14.60 8.52
C ARG A 71 -14.21 -15.64 8.23
N LEU A 72 -13.06 -15.22 7.71
CA LEU A 72 -11.88 -16.06 7.49
C LEU A 72 -11.07 -16.33 8.77
N GLY A 73 -11.54 -15.85 9.93
CA GLY A 73 -10.85 -16.02 11.21
C GLY A 73 -9.64 -15.10 11.39
N VAL A 74 -9.60 -14.01 10.64
CA VAL A 74 -8.64 -12.91 10.82
C VAL A 74 -9.27 -11.87 11.74
N LEU A 75 -8.56 -11.47 12.79
CA LEU A 75 -9.07 -10.44 13.68
C LEU A 75 -9.02 -9.08 12.99
N THR A 76 -10.17 -8.43 12.93
CA THR A 76 -10.37 -7.07 12.41
C THR A 76 -11.25 -6.30 13.39
N PRO A 77 -11.21 -4.95 13.40
CA PRO A 77 -12.16 -4.15 14.16
C PRO A 77 -13.59 -4.51 13.79
N VAL A 78 -14.48 -4.57 14.77
CA VAL A 78 -15.93 -4.72 14.48
C VAL A 78 -16.42 -3.50 13.72
N LEU A 79 -17.02 -3.70 12.55
CA LEU A 79 -17.77 -2.65 11.84
C LEU A 79 -19.10 -2.40 12.56
N TYR A 80 -19.26 -1.21 13.14
CA TYR A 80 -20.47 -0.78 13.85
C TYR A 80 -21.51 -0.19 12.91
N ALA A 81 -21.10 0.67 11.98
CA ALA A 81 -22.02 1.35 11.08
C ALA A 81 -21.37 1.70 9.74
N VAL A 82 -22.20 1.77 8.69
CA VAL A 82 -21.85 2.23 7.34
C VAL A 82 -22.81 3.35 6.99
N ASP A 83 -22.29 4.55 6.75
CA ASP A 83 -23.10 5.68 6.29
C ASP A 83 -22.71 6.06 4.84
N PRO A 84 -23.56 5.74 3.86
CA PRO A 84 -23.29 6.06 2.47
C PRO A 84 -23.53 7.54 2.13
N VAL A 85 -24.24 8.30 2.96
CA VAL A 85 -24.59 9.71 2.72
C VAL A 85 -23.41 10.62 3.04
N ILE A 86 -22.83 10.46 4.23
CA ILE A 86 -21.63 11.20 4.65
C ILE A 86 -20.32 10.46 4.36
N HIS A 87 -20.41 9.29 3.72
CA HIS A 87 -19.27 8.47 3.32
C HIS A 87 -18.36 8.04 4.48
N THR A 88 -18.97 7.59 5.59
CA THR A 88 -18.24 7.16 6.78
C THR A 88 -18.40 5.66 7.07
N LEU A 89 -17.35 5.09 7.65
CA LEU A 89 -17.36 3.77 8.26
C LEU A 89 -17.01 3.93 9.75
N THR A 90 -17.85 3.37 10.63
CA THR A 90 -17.61 3.41 12.08
C THR A 90 -17.18 2.03 12.56
N PHE A 91 -16.04 1.97 13.24
CA PHE A 91 -15.41 0.74 13.70
C PHE A 91 -15.19 0.74 15.21
N GLU A 92 -15.04 -0.46 15.78
CA GLU A 92 -14.45 -0.68 17.10
C GLU A 92 -13.11 0.07 17.23
N TYR A 93 -12.94 0.79 18.33
CA TYR A 93 -11.62 1.27 18.71
C TYR A 93 -10.80 0.09 19.26
N VAL A 94 -9.70 -0.25 18.61
CA VAL A 94 -8.80 -1.32 19.06
C VAL A 94 -7.70 -0.71 19.92
N GLU A 95 -7.75 -0.99 21.22
CA GLU A 95 -6.70 -0.54 22.15
C GLU A 95 -5.42 -1.35 21.95
N GLY A 96 -4.34 -0.67 21.58
CA GLY A 96 -3.02 -1.27 21.42
C GLY A 96 -2.09 -0.50 20.50
N PRO A 97 -0.77 -0.72 20.60
CA PRO A 97 0.21 -0.11 19.70
C PRO A 97 0.14 -0.73 18.30
N SER A 98 0.63 0.01 17.30
CA SER A 98 0.86 -0.58 15.97
C SER A 98 2.06 -1.52 16.00
N VAL A 99 2.10 -2.50 15.10
CA VAL A 99 3.26 -3.39 14.95
C VAL A 99 4.52 -2.57 14.62
N LYS A 100 4.36 -1.47 13.87
CA LYS A 100 5.45 -0.52 13.60
C LYS A 100 6.07 0.00 14.90
N ASP A 101 5.24 0.51 15.81
CA ASP A 101 5.72 1.10 17.06
C ASP A 101 6.34 0.05 17.97
N VAL A 102 5.78 -1.17 17.99
CA VAL A 102 6.34 -2.30 18.74
C VAL A 102 7.74 -2.66 18.23
N PHE A 103 7.93 -2.75 16.91
CA PHE A 103 9.23 -3.10 16.32
C PHE A 103 10.29 -2.00 16.55
N LEU A 104 9.92 -0.72 16.43
CA LEU A 104 10.83 0.39 16.73
C LEU A 104 11.24 0.43 18.21
N GLY A 105 10.30 0.15 19.12
CA GLY A 105 10.58 0.09 20.56
C GLY A 105 11.55 -1.04 20.93
N ILE A 106 11.40 -2.23 20.35
CA ILE A 106 12.26 -3.40 20.63
C ILE A 106 13.72 -3.14 20.27
N GLY A 107 13.98 -2.44 19.16
CA GLY A 107 15.34 -2.08 18.73
C GLY A 107 16.10 -1.22 19.74
N SER A 108 15.40 -0.52 20.64
CA SER A 108 16.00 0.38 21.65
C SER A 108 16.15 -0.26 23.04
N THR A 109 15.36 -1.28 23.38
CA THR A 109 15.29 -1.83 24.76
C THR A 109 15.90 -3.22 24.93
N GLY A 110 16.39 -3.85 23.85
CA GLY A 110 17.25 -5.04 23.94
C GLY A 110 16.59 -6.37 24.34
N VAL A 111 15.26 -6.52 24.32
CA VAL A 111 14.56 -7.81 24.58
C VAL A 111 13.22 -7.84 23.82
N PHE A 112 12.62 -8.92 23.28
CA PHE A 112 12.75 -10.39 23.38
C PHE A 112 12.53 -10.99 21.97
N GLN A 113 13.47 -11.79 21.44
CA GLN A 113 13.32 -12.51 20.16
C GLN A 113 12.00 -13.32 20.09
N GLU A 114 11.54 -13.83 21.23
CA GLU A 114 10.28 -14.57 21.35
C GLU A 114 9.06 -13.72 20.98
N ARG A 115 9.00 -12.45 21.42
CA ARG A 115 7.88 -11.56 21.11
C ARG A 115 7.85 -11.18 19.63
N LEU A 116 9.02 -10.93 19.04
CA LEU A 116 9.14 -10.72 17.59
C LEU A 116 8.68 -11.94 16.81
N THR A 117 9.10 -13.13 17.26
CA THR A 117 8.74 -14.41 16.63
C THR A 117 7.23 -14.68 16.74
N ASP A 118 6.62 -14.38 17.88
CA ASP A 118 5.18 -14.51 18.07
C ASP A 118 4.41 -13.56 17.14
N ILE A 119 4.76 -12.27 17.10
CA ILE A 119 4.12 -11.30 16.21
C ILE A 119 4.30 -11.70 14.74
N ALA A 120 5.50 -12.09 14.33
CA ALA A 120 5.78 -12.58 12.98
C ALA A 120 4.92 -13.80 12.62
N THR A 121 4.74 -14.73 13.56
CA THR A 121 3.89 -15.90 13.38
C THR A 121 2.43 -15.50 13.20
N GLN A 122 1.91 -14.62 14.05
CA GLN A 122 0.55 -14.12 13.94
C GLN A 122 0.31 -13.38 12.60
N ILE A 123 1.30 -12.64 12.10
CA ILE A 123 1.23 -11.95 10.80
C ILE A 123 1.15 -12.98 9.66
N GLY A 124 2.06 -13.96 9.64
CA GLY A 124 2.06 -15.00 8.62
C GLY A 124 0.76 -15.81 8.59
N ASP A 125 0.22 -16.16 9.77
CA ASP A 125 -1.06 -16.87 9.91
C ASP A 125 -2.25 -16.02 9.43
N ALA A 126 -2.29 -14.74 9.78
CA ALA A 126 -3.36 -13.84 9.34
C ALA A 126 -3.36 -13.67 7.82
N ILE A 127 -2.20 -13.43 7.20
CA ILE A 127 -2.06 -13.30 5.75
C ILE A 127 -2.39 -14.62 5.06
N GLY A 128 -1.95 -15.76 5.61
CA GLY A 128 -2.27 -17.08 5.09
C GLY A 128 -3.78 -17.32 4.98
N LYS A 129 -4.53 -17.00 6.04
CA LYS A 129 -5.99 -17.07 6.06
C LYS A 129 -6.66 -16.12 5.07
N LEU A 130 -6.17 -14.88 4.94
CA LEU A 130 -6.68 -13.93 3.94
C LEU A 130 -6.54 -14.49 2.52
N HIS A 131 -5.32 -14.90 2.17
CA HIS A 131 -4.97 -15.36 0.83
C HIS A 131 -5.69 -16.66 0.44
N ASP A 132 -5.79 -17.63 1.35
CA ASP A 132 -6.57 -18.86 1.14
C ASP A 132 -8.06 -18.57 0.98
N GLY A 133 -8.58 -17.54 1.68
CA GLY A 133 -9.93 -17.02 1.50
C GLY A 133 -10.16 -16.17 0.24
N GLY A 134 -9.14 -16.07 -0.63
CA GLY A 134 -9.17 -15.27 -1.85
C GLY A 134 -9.35 -13.78 -1.57
N LEU A 135 -8.78 -13.27 -0.48
CA LEU A 135 -8.79 -11.85 -0.13
C LEU A 135 -7.35 -11.36 -0.09
N VAL A 136 -7.07 -10.30 -0.85
CA VAL A 136 -5.79 -9.58 -0.84
C VAL A 136 -6.01 -8.27 -0.09
N HIS A 137 -5.11 -7.93 0.81
CA HIS A 137 -5.23 -6.72 1.61
C HIS A 137 -4.91 -5.48 0.77
N GLY A 138 -3.86 -5.54 -0.06
CA GLY A 138 -3.47 -4.49 -1.00
C GLY A 138 -2.71 -3.32 -0.38
N ASP A 139 -2.42 -3.39 0.92
CA ASP A 139 -1.66 -2.38 1.68
C ASP A 139 -1.09 -2.96 2.99
N LEU A 140 -0.44 -4.12 2.91
CA LEU A 140 0.17 -4.77 4.07
C LEU A 140 1.40 -3.99 4.54
N THR A 141 1.18 -3.06 5.47
CA THR A 141 2.25 -2.36 6.18
C THR A 141 2.13 -2.60 7.69
N THR A 142 3.24 -2.47 8.41
CA THR A 142 3.28 -2.62 9.88
C THR A 142 2.45 -1.57 10.62
N SER A 143 2.07 -0.46 9.95
CA SER A 143 1.16 0.56 10.50
C SER A 143 -0.32 0.17 10.36
N ASN A 144 -0.64 -0.75 9.46
CA ASN A 144 -2.00 -1.30 9.27
C ASN A 144 -2.23 -2.57 10.10
N MET A 145 -1.42 -2.76 11.14
CA MET A 145 -1.46 -3.90 12.04
C MET A 145 -1.37 -3.41 13.48
N LEU A 146 -2.29 -3.82 14.34
CA LEU A 146 -2.31 -3.46 15.75
C LEU A 146 -2.11 -4.70 16.63
N ILE A 147 -1.47 -4.53 17.78
CA ILE A 147 -1.39 -5.57 18.82
C ILE A 147 -2.35 -5.22 19.94
N ARG A 148 -3.47 -5.96 20.05
CA ARG A 148 -4.51 -5.68 21.04
C ARG A 148 -3.99 -5.87 22.46
N ASN A 149 -4.12 -4.83 23.29
CA ASN A 149 -3.79 -4.87 24.71
C ASN A 149 -4.55 -5.99 25.44
N GLY A 150 -3.91 -6.56 26.47
CA GLY A 150 -4.48 -7.65 27.30
C GLY A 150 -4.47 -9.04 26.63
N THR A 151 -4.59 -9.12 25.30
CA THR A 151 -4.61 -10.40 24.56
C THR A 151 -3.36 -10.66 23.73
N ASN A 152 -2.58 -9.62 23.44
CA ASN A 152 -1.43 -9.66 22.53
C ASN A 152 -1.75 -10.25 21.14
N LYS A 153 -3.01 -10.12 20.70
CA LYS A 153 -3.45 -10.63 19.41
C LYS A 153 -3.30 -9.58 18.31
N LEU A 154 -2.79 -10.01 17.17
CA LEU A 154 -2.72 -9.20 15.96
C LEU A 154 -4.11 -8.90 15.43
N VAL A 155 -4.36 -7.63 15.14
CA VAL A 155 -5.58 -7.14 14.48
C VAL A 155 -5.18 -6.41 13.19
N LEU A 156 -5.71 -6.85 12.05
CA LEU A 156 -5.51 -6.17 10.78
C LEU A 156 -6.53 -5.04 10.62
N ILE A 157 -6.06 -3.89 10.16
CA ILE A 157 -6.88 -2.69 9.94
C ILE A 157 -6.68 -2.17 8.51
N ASP A 158 -7.55 -1.25 8.09
CA ASP A 158 -7.51 -0.60 6.78
C ASP A 158 -7.61 -1.53 5.56
N PHE A 159 -8.84 -1.96 5.26
CA PHE A 159 -9.14 -2.73 4.04
C PHE A 159 -9.52 -1.82 2.86
N GLY A 160 -9.05 -0.56 2.86
CA GLY A 160 -9.45 0.46 1.89
C GLY A 160 -8.99 0.19 0.46
N LEU A 161 -7.92 -0.60 0.30
CA LEU A 161 -7.38 -1.04 -0.99
C LEU A 161 -7.58 -2.53 -1.25
N SER A 162 -8.29 -3.23 -0.36
CA SER A 162 -8.46 -4.68 -0.44
C SER A 162 -9.41 -5.09 -1.54
N PHE A 163 -9.16 -6.28 -2.09
CA PHE A 163 -9.96 -6.85 -3.16
C PHE A 163 -9.93 -8.38 -3.12
N THR A 164 -10.96 -8.99 -3.71
CA THR A 164 -11.02 -10.44 -3.85
C THR A 164 -10.20 -10.87 -5.06
N SER A 165 -9.23 -11.75 -4.85
CA SER A 165 -8.44 -12.35 -5.93
C SER A 165 -7.99 -13.76 -5.54
N THR A 166 -8.04 -14.67 -6.52
CA THR A 166 -7.48 -16.02 -6.40
C THR A 166 -6.08 -16.13 -7.01
N LEU A 167 -5.62 -15.08 -7.70
CA LEU A 167 -4.36 -15.08 -8.43
C LEU A 167 -3.16 -15.10 -7.47
N PRO A 168 -2.19 -16.01 -7.65
CA PRO A 168 -0.96 -16.02 -6.86
C PRO A 168 -0.13 -14.73 -7.01
N GLU A 169 -0.21 -14.06 -8.16
CA GLU A 169 0.48 -12.80 -8.43
C GLU A 169 0.06 -11.68 -7.47
N ASP A 170 -1.25 -11.49 -7.27
CA ASP A 170 -1.75 -10.43 -6.39
C ASP A 170 -1.35 -10.68 -4.92
N LYS A 171 -1.34 -11.95 -4.51
CA LYS A 171 -0.90 -12.38 -3.18
C LYS A 171 0.60 -12.20 -2.98
N ALA A 172 1.39 -12.43 -4.03
CA ALA A 172 2.82 -12.18 -4.02
C ALA A 172 3.12 -10.68 -3.92
N VAL A 173 2.35 -9.82 -4.59
CA VAL A 173 2.46 -8.36 -4.44
C VAL A 173 2.19 -7.94 -3.00
N ASP A 174 1.19 -8.51 -2.33
CA ASP A 174 0.89 -8.20 -0.92
C ASP A 174 2.08 -8.54 0.01
N LEU A 175 2.66 -9.73 -0.15
CA LEU A 175 3.87 -10.14 0.60
C LEU A 175 5.09 -9.27 0.28
N TYR A 176 5.26 -8.88 -0.98
CA TYR A 176 6.33 -7.98 -1.40
C TYR A 176 6.19 -6.59 -0.78
N VAL A 177 4.97 -6.03 -0.73
CA VAL A 177 4.72 -4.74 -0.06
C VAL A 177 5.11 -4.81 1.42
N LEU A 178 4.74 -5.91 2.09
CA LEU A 178 5.13 -6.14 3.49
C LEU A 178 6.65 -6.23 3.66
N GLU A 179 7.33 -6.98 2.80
CA GLU A 179 8.80 -7.09 2.81
C GLU A 179 9.45 -5.71 2.68
N ARG A 180 9.00 -4.89 1.72
CA ARG A 180 9.50 -3.52 1.54
C ARG A 180 9.21 -2.62 2.73
N ALA A 181 8.05 -2.77 3.36
CA ALA A 181 7.69 -2.03 4.56
C ALA A 181 8.55 -2.41 5.77
N LEU A 182 8.98 -3.67 5.89
CA LEU A 182 9.89 -4.13 6.94
C LEU A 182 11.33 -3.67 6.70
N ILE A 183 11.81 -3.73 5.45
CA ILE A 183 13.15 -3.26 5.09
C ILE A 183 13.32 -1.76 5.35
N SER A 184 12.28 -0.96 5.06
CA SER A 184 12.33 0.50 5.26
C SER A 184 12.39 0.92 6.74
N MET A 185 12.07 0.02 7.67
CA MET A 185 12.18 0.27 9.10
C MET A 185 13.62 0.16 9.65
N HIS A 186 14.63 -0.06 8.79
CA HIS A 186 16.10 -0.11 9.01
C HIS A 186 16.61 -0.86 10.26
N SER A 187 17.52 -1.84 10.05
CA SER A 187 18.38 -2.59 11.02
C SER A 187 17.75 -3.24 12.28
N SER A 188 16.52 -2.89 12.65
CA SER A 188 15.87 -3.27 13.91
C SER A 188 15.05 -4.57 13.80
N CYS A 189 14.73 -4.98 12.58
CA CYS A 189 13.78 -6.06 12.30
C CYS A 189 14.43 -7.39 11.87
N GLY A 190 15.77 -7.49 11.84
CA GLY A 190 16.51 -8.75 11.62
C GLY A 190 15.89 -9.69 10.57
N ASN A 191 15.58 -10.92 10.99
CA ASN A 191 14.99 -11.99 10.19
C ASN A 191 13.44 -12.08 10.29
N VAL A 192 12.76 -11.00 10.67
CA VAL A 192 11.29 -11.02 10.88
C VAL A 192 10.54 -11.44 9.62
N MET A 193 10.98 -11.02 8.44
CA MET A 193 10.33 -11.44 7.18
C MET A 193 10.42 -12.96 6.98
N ASP A 194 11.57 -13.58 7.28
CA ASP A 194 11.73 -15.03 7.16
C ASP A 194 10.81 -15.79 8.12
N LEU A 195 10.63 -15.27 9.34
CA LEU A 195 9.69 -15.82 10.32
C LEU A 195 8.24 -15.70 9.85
N ILE A 196 7.85 -14.55 9.28
CA ILE A 196 6.52 -14.34 8.67
C ILE A 196 6.31 -15.33 7.53
N LEU A 197 7.27 -15.48 6.62
CA LEU A 197 7.19 -16.40 5.49
C LEU A 197 7.12 -17.86 5.96
N ALA A 198 7.85 -18.23 7.02
CA ALA A 198 7.79 -19.55 7.60
C ALA A 198 6.39 -19.87 8.18
N ALA A 199 5.77 -18.92 8.88
CA ALA A 199 4.40 -19.06 9.36
C ALA A 199 3.38 -19.07 8.22
N TYR A 200 3.54 -18.19 7.23
CA TYR A 200 2.69 -18.17 6.03
C TYR A 200 2.71 -19.52 5.28
N LYS A 201 3.88 -20.15 5.12
CA LYS A 201 4.02 -21.50 4.53
C LYS A 201 3.25 -22.56 5.31
N LYS A 202 3.18 -22.45 6.63
CA LYS A 202 2.43 -23.38 7.49
C LYS A 202 0.92 -23.12 7.43
N SER A 203 0.51 -21.86 7.32
CA SER A 203 -0.90 -21.47 7.37
C SER A 203 -1.62 -21.55 6.03
N SER A 204 -0.98 -21.21 4.91
CA SER A 204 -1.63 -21.14 3.60
C SER A 204 -1.50 -22.45 2.83
N LYS A 205 -2.58 -22.95 2.25
CA LYS A 205 -2.57 -24.09 1.33
C LYS A 205 -1.99 -23.75 -0.05
N GLN A 206 -1.89 -22.45 -0.36
CA GLN A 206 -1.45 -21.91 -1.65
C GLN A 206 -0.10 -21.21 -1.54
N TRP A 207 0.67 -21.50 -0.48
CA TRP A 207 1.94 -20.85 -0.23
C TRP A 207 2.92 -21.04 -1.39
N SER A 208 2.98 -22.23 -1.98
CA SER A 208 4.00 -22.58 -2.99
C SER A 208 3.83 -21.76 -4.27
N SER A 209 2.61 -21.67 -4.81
CA SER A 209 2.32 -20.86 -5.99
C SER A 209 2.57 -19.38 -5.73
N THR A 210 2.19 -18.90 -4.54
CA THR A 210 2.40 -17.49 -4.14
C THR A 210 3.89 -17.15 -4.05
N LEU A 211 4.69 -17.97 -3.36
CA LEU A 211 6.11 -17.71 -3.17
C LEU A 211 6.92 -17.88 -4.45
N ASN A 212 6.52 -18.78 -5.35
CA ASN A 212 7.12 -18.87 -6.68
C ASN A 212 6.94 -17.56 -7.46
N LYS A 213 5.78 -16.91 -7.33
CA LYS A 213 5.54 -15.59 -7.94
C LYS A 213 6.30 -14.47 -7.25
N LEU A 214 6.38 -14.52 -5.92
CA LEU A 214 7.20 -13.57 -5.14
C LEU A 214 8.67 -13.61 -5.61
N ALA A 215 9.25 -14.80 -5.74
CA ALA A 215 10.63 -14.99 -6.21
C ALA A 215 10.86 -14.49 -7.65
N GLN A 216 9.87 -14.66 -8.55
CA GLN A 216 9.95 -14.11 -9.91
C GLN A 216 9.97 -12.58 -9.91
N GLY A 217 9.18 -11.94 -9.04
CA GLY A 217 9.13 -10.48 -8.90
C GLY A 217 10.42 -9.90 -8.32
N THR A 218 11.03 -10.58 -7.33
CA THR A 218 12.29 -10.14 -6.73
C THR A 218 13.48 -10.32 -7.66
N ALA A 219 13.54 -11.41 -8.44
CA ALA A 219 14.60 -11.64 -9.43
C ALA A 219 14.68 -10.51 -10.49
N VAL A 220 13.52 -10.04 -10.97
CA VAL A 220 13.44 -8.92 -11.94
C VAL A 220 13.90 -7.58 -11.32
N SER A 221 13.84 -7.45 -9.99
CA SER A 221 14.33 -6.26 -9.27
C SER A 221 15.84 -6.30 -9.00
N CYS A 222 16.42 -7.48 -8.76
CA CYS A 222 17.87 -7.66 -8.58
C CYS A 222 18.66 -7.42 -9.87
N ASP A 223 18.14 -7.83 -11.04
CA ASP A 223 18.80 -7.57 -12.33
C ASP A 223 18.86 -6.07 -12.69
N LYS A 224 18.04 -5.24 -12.05
CA LYS A 224 18.10 -3.77 -12.20
C LYS A 224 18.97 -3.08 -11.16
N GLY A 225 19.39 -3.80 -10.10
CA GLY A 225 20.27 -3.30 -9.03
C GLY A 225 21.74 -3.69 -9.17
N ALA A 226 22.06 -4.67 -10.02
CA ALA A 226 23.43 -5.15 -10.25
C ALA A 226 24.10 -4.56 -11.52
N ALA A 227 23.43 -3.68 -12.25
CA ALA A 227 23.91 -3.09 -13.50
C ALA A 227 24.30 -1.60 -13.36
N SER A 228 24.86 -1.18 -12.22
CA SER A 228 25.30 0.20 -11.99
C SER A 228 26.76 0.35 -11.56
N GLU A 229 27.62 -0.64 -11.84
CA GLU A 229 29.04 -0.54 -11.43
C GLU A 229 29.98 -1.34 -12.33
N GLN A 230 29.85 -1.26 -13.66
CA GLN A 230 30.89 -1.80 -14.54
C GLN A 230 30.83 -1.29 -15.99
N TRP A 231 30.90 0.03 -16.21
CA TRP A 231 31.23 0.59 -17.54
C TRP A 231 31.92 1.94 -17.38
N LEU A 232 33.22 1.92 -17.07
CA LEU A 232 34.13 2.98 -17.50
C LEU A 232 35.25 2.29 -18.29
N ASP A 233 35.55 2.90 -19.44
CA ASP A 233 36.54 2.52 -20.44
C ASP A 233 36.14 1.46 -21.47
N GLU A 234 35.29 1.85 -22.44
CA GLU A 234 35.54 1.54 -23.85
C GLU A 234 35.11 2.70 -24.76
N PRO A 235 35.88 3.03 -25.83
CA PRO A 235 35.61 4.18 -26.69
C PRO A 235 34.41 3.95 -27.63
N PRO A 236 33.68 5.00 -28.03
CA PRO A 236 32.47 4.85 -28.82
C PRO A 236 32.78 4.40 -30.26
N PHE A 237 32.15 3.30 -30.66
CA PHE A 237 32.13 2.81 -32.04
C PHE A 237 31.07 3.57 -32.85
N GLU A 238 31.51 4.39 -33.82
CA GLU A 238 30.65 5.08 -34.79
C GLU A 238 30.06 4.09 -35.81
N LYS A 239 28.74 4.12 -36.02
CA LYS A 239 28.14 3.58 -37.25
C LYS A 239 27.16 4.56 -37.88
N SER A 240 27.45 4.84 -39.14
CA SER A 240 26.78 5.71 -40.10
C SER A 240 25.34 5.28 -40.40
N VAL A 241 24.41 6.24 -40.39
CA VAL A 241 23.03 6.08 -40.83
C VAL A 241 22.98 6.23 -42.34
N LYS A 242 22.80 5.13 -43.07
CA LYS A 242 22.27 5.15 -44.44
C LYS A 242 21.22 4.05 -44.59
N ASP A 243 20.11 4.46 -45.18
CA ASP A 243 19.00 3.65 -45.69
C ASP A 243 17.95 3.19 -44.65
N PHE A 244 17.05 4.11 -44.29
CA PHE A 244 15.71 3.77 -43.81
C PHE A 244 14.66 4.41 -44.73
N ASP A 245 14.04 3.58 -45.57
CA ASP A 245 13.10 3.98 -46.62
C ASP A 245 11.66 4.06 -46.07
N LEU A 246 11.05 5.25 -46.13
CA LEU A 246 9.83 5.62 -45.41
C LEU A 246 8.53 5.13 -46.10
N MET A 247 8.63 4.40 -47.22
CA MET A 247 7.47 4.01 -48.04
C MET A 247 6.84 2.65 -47.71
N GLN A 248 7.48 1.77 -46.95
CA GLN A 248 6.87 0.47 -46.58
C GLN A 248 5.95 0.51 -45.34
N TRP A 249 5.98 1.58 -44.54
CA TRP A 249 5.19 1.64 -43.29
C TRP A 249 3.69 1.89 -43.52
N LYS A 250 3.30 2.61 -44.59
CA LYS A 250 1.90 3.02 -44.82
C LYS A 250 0.99 1.95 -45.43
N LYS A 251 1.49 0.75 -45.76
CA LYS A 251 0.69 -0.32 -46.37
C LYS A 251 0.27 -1.44 -45.41
N GLY A 252 0.78 -1.46 -44.17
CA GLY A 252 0.54 -2.53 -43.20
C GLY A 252 -0.48 -2.25 -42.08
N VAL A 253 -1.19 -1.12 -42.11
CA VAL A 253 -2.09 -0.68 -41.01
C VAL A 253 -3.58 -0.82 -41.37
N LYS A 254 -3.94 -1.66 -42.33
CA LYS A 254 -5.36 -1.94 -42.65
C LYS A 254 -5.88 -3.31 -42.26
N ASP A 255 -5.03 -4.26 -41.91
CA ASP A 255 -5.49 -5.57 -41.45
C ASP A 255 -4.59 -6.07 -40.31
N LEU A 256 -5.09 -5.99 -39.07
CA LEU A 256 -4.85 -6.91 -37.94
C LEU A 256 -5.11 -6.19 -36.60
N GLY A 257 -6.21 -6.55 -35.95
CA GLY A 257 -6.41 -6.32 -34.52
C GLY A 257 -5.40 -7.11 -33.70
N ARG A 258 -4.30 -6.47 -33.30
CA ARG A 258 -3.39 -6.95 -32.26
C ARG A 258 -2.64 -5.77 -31.63
N VAL A 259 -2.67 -5.65 -30.30
CA VAL A 259 -1.92 -4.65 -29.54
C VAL A 259 -0.42 -4.94 -29.71
N VAL A 260 0.28 -4.10 -30.48
CA VAL A 260 1.74 -4.11 -30.58
C VAL A 260 2.30 -3.19 -29.50
N ARG A 261 3.14 -3.74 -28.62
CA ARG A 261 3.87 -3.02 -27.57
C ARG A 261 5.00 -2.21 -28.24
N LEU A 262 4.87 -0.89 -28.32
CA LEU A 262 5.92 -0.02 -28.85
C LEU A 262 7.10 0.03 -27.86
N LYS A 263 8.33 -0.15 -28.35
CA LYS A 263 9.56 0.12 -27.57
C LYS A 263 9.73 1.65 -27.43
N PRO A 264 10.23 2.17 -26.29
CA PRO A 264 10.51 3.59 -26.15
C PRO A 264 11.71 3.99 -27.02
N GLU A 265 11.53 4.99 -27.88
CA GLU A 265 12.60 5.66 -28.61
C GLU A 265 13.10 6.87 -27.81
N ILE A 266 14.42 7.06 -27.80
CA ILE A 266 15.09 8.21 -27.21
C ILE A 266 15.27 9.25 -28.31
N VAL A 267 14.78 10.48 -28.09
CA VAL A 267 14.95 11.58 -29.04
C VAL A 267 15.98 12.57 -28.49
N LYS A 268 17.03 12.85 -29.27
CA LYS A 268 18.05 13.84 -28.97
C LYS A 268 17.68 15.18 -29.61
N ARG A 269 17.66 16.26 -28.84
CA ARG A 269 17.51 17.63 -29.37
C ARG A 269 18.63 18.49 -28.77
N GLY A 270 19.62 18.83 -29.60
CA GLY A 270 20.84 19.52 -29.15
C GLY A 270 21.70 18.65 -28.22
N SER A 271 22.31 19.27 -27.21
CA SER A 271 23.22 18.63 -26.24
C SER A 271 22.50 17.81 -25.16
N SER A 272 21.18 17.67 -25.22
CA SER A 272 20.37 17.01 -24.19
C SER A 272 19.56 15.83 -24.74
N TRP A 273 19.47 14.78 -23.93
CA TRP A 273 18.72 13.56 -24.19
C TRP A 273 17.36 13.64 -23.49
N PHE A 274 16.26 13.36 -24.20
CA PHE A 274 14.92 13.30 -23.61
C PHE A 274 14.37 11.87 -23.67
N SER A 275 13.90 11.38 -22.53
CA SER A 275 13.07 10.16 -22.42
C SER A 275 11.64 10.58 -22.08
N PHE A 276 10.67 10.19 -22.89
CA PHE A 276 9.25 10.34 -22.56
C PHE A 276 8.73 9.02 -21.99
N ASN A 277 8.32 9.04 -20.72
CA ASN A 277 7.65 7.92 -20.08
C ASN A 277 6.22 8.34 -19.71
N LEU A 278 5.23 7.77 -20.41
CA LEU A 278 3.82 7.90 -20.10
C LEU A 278 3.43 6.77 -19.15
N ALA A 279 3.57 7.00 -17.83
CA ALA A 279 2.77 6.34 -16.80
C ALA A 279 3.01 7.03 -15.45
N ALA A 280 2.02 7.78 -15.00
CA ALA A 280 1.98 8.44 -13.70
C ALA A 280 1.78 7.42 -12.58
N ILE A 281 2.86 7.05 -11.88
CA ILE A 281 2.87 6.63 -10.48
C ILE A 281 4.08 7.34 -9.86
N GLY A 282 3.82 8.13 -8.82
CA GLY A 282 4.79 9.05 -8.22
C GLY A 282 6.07 8.36 -7.78
N ILE A 283 7.18 8.75 -8.40
CA ILE A 283 8.54 8.53 -7.91
C ILE A 283 9.14 9.92 -7.72
N TYR A 284 9.72 10.14 -6.55
CA TYR A 284 10.52 11.32 -6.21
C TYR A 284 11.55 11.59 -7.30
N VAL A 285 11.54 12.80 -7.87
CA VAL A 285 12.66 13.29 -8.68
C VAL A 285 13.60 14.05 -7.75
N CYS A 286 14.76 13.46 -7.47
CA CYS A 286 15.90 14.18 -6.91
C CYS A 286 16.66 14.81 -8.08
N VAL A 287 16.60 16.13 -8.22
CA VAL A 287 17.45 16.88 -9.17
C VAL A 287 18.69 17.29 -8.40
N SER A 288 19.82 16.64 -8.67
CA SER A 288 21.13 17.18 -8.30
C SER A 288 21.58 18.10 -9.43
N ALA A 289 21.50 19.42 -9.20
CA ALA A 289 22.15 20.40 -10.06
C ALA A 289 23.53 20.69 -9.46
N ASN A 290 24.57 20.15 -10.09
CA ASN A 290 25.90 20.73 -9.96
C ASN A 290 25.87 22.10 -10.62
N ASN A 291 25.76 23.16 -9.83
CA ASN A 291 26.54 24.39 -9.96
C ASN A 291 26.27 25.26 -8.73
N GLY A 292 27.33 25.61 -8.03
CA GLY A 292 27.28 26.40 -6.81
C GLY A 292 26.80 27.82 -7.07
N GLU A 293 25.91 28.29 -6.20
CA GLU A 293 25.89 29.65 -5.65
C GLU A 293 24.82 29.71 -4.53
N ASN A 294 25.21 30.30 -3.40
CA ASN A 294 24.36 30.50 -2.22
C ASN A 294 23.32 31.60 -2.47
N VAL A 295 22.03 31.32 -2.27
CA VAL A 295 21.04 32.35 -1.89
C VAL A 295 20.00 31.77 -0.92
N LEU A 296 19.92 32.39 0.26
CA LEU A 296 18.91 32.18 1.29
C LEU A 296 17.49 32.38 0.74
N GLY A 297 16.58 31.44 1.05
CA GLY A 297 15.14 31.63 0.82
C GLY A 297 14.30 30.62 1.60
N ARG A 298 13.70 31.08 2.70
CA ARG A 298 12.73 30.33 3.52
C ARG A 298 11.58 29.79 2.66
N LYS A 299 11.20 28.51 2.82
CA LYS A 299 9.80 28.05 2.72
C LYS A 299 9.60 26.61 3.24
N LEU A 300 8.88 26.53 4.35
CA LEU A 300 7.86 25.53 4.74
C LEU A 300 8.11 24.05 4.35
N PHE A 301 8.61 23.28 5.31
CA PHE A 301 8.52 21.82 5.32
C PHE A 301 7.12 21.35 5.76
N TRP A 302 6.56 20.39 5.04
CA TRP A 302 5.60 19.41 5.54
C TRP A 302 5.89 18.06 4.88
N THR A 303 6.24 17.07 5.71
CA THR A 303 5.73 15.69 5.67
C THR A 303 5.66 15.20 7.11
#